data_AF-A0A6V8KLA9-F1
#
_entry.id   AF-A0A6V8KLA9-F1
#
_cell.length_a   1.000
_cell.length_b   1.000
_cell.length_c   1.000
_cell.angle_alpha   90.00
_cell.angle_beta   90.00
_cell.angle_gamma   90.00
#
_symmetry.space_group_name_H-M   'P 1'
#
loop_
_entity.id
_entity.type
_entity.pdbx_description
1 polymer ?
#
loop_
_entity_poly.entity_id
_entity_poly.type
_entity_poly.pdbx_seq_one_letter_code
_entity_poly.pdbx_strand_id
1 'polypeptide(L)' 'MLVVHRLTAQPDPGVLHDPSGQALRRLGLTTTDTALLLVRPDGHVGFRTAELADPGLPAYLARWL' A
#
# COMPACT_ATOMS: atom_id res chain seq x y z
N MET A 1 15.22 6.56 0.39
CA MET A 1 15.14 5.09 0.38
C MET A 1 13.68 4.70 0.29
N LEU A 2 13.29 3.89 -0.69
CA LEU A 2 11.93 3.37 -0.81
C LEU A 2 11.83 2.06 -0.02
N VAL A 3 10.82 1.93 0.83
CA VAL A 3 10.54 0.69 1.59
C VAL A 3 9.19 0.17 1.15
N VAL A 4 9.12 -1.14 0.89
CA VAL A 4 7.89 -1.81 0.50
C VAL A 4 7.43 -2.69 1.67
N HIS A 5 6.20 -2.49 2.11
CA HIS A 5 5.55 -3.33 3.10
C HIS A 5 4.32 -3.99 2.48
N ARG A 6 4.13 -5.27 2.77
CA ARG A 6 2.90 -5.99 2.43
C ARG A 6 2.03 -6.10 3.69
N LEU A 7 0.80 -5.60 3.61
CA LEU A 7 -0.21 -5.72 4.67
C LEU A 7 -1.22 -6.79 4.27
N THR A 8 -1.42 -7.81 5.10
CA THR A 8 -2.37 -8.90 4.80
C THR A 8 -2.87 -9.58 6.07
N ALA A 9 -4.04 -10.24 5.98
CA ALA A 9 -4.58 -11.06 7.05
C ALA A 9 -3.90 -12.44 7.16
N GLN A 10 -3.10 -12.85 6.16
CA GLN A 10 -2.35 -14.10 6.21
C GLN A 10 -0.93 -13.86 6.74
N PRO A 11 -0.46 -14.62 7.75
CA PRO A 11 0.90 -14.48 8.25
C PRO A 11 1.91 -15.02 7.24
N ASP A 12 3.01 -14.29 7.05
CA ASP A 12 4.10 -14.59 6.09
C ASP A 12 5.36 -13.81 6.53
N PRO A 13 6.61 -14.34 6.38
CA PRO A 13 7.80 -13.57 6.73
C PRO A 13 7.88 -12.18 6.08
N GLY A 14 8.15 -11.16 6.89
CA GLY A 14 8.33 -9.78 6.42
C GLY A 14 7.03 -9.03 6.08
N VAL A 15 5.85 -9.60 6.34
CA VAL A 15 4.57 -8.92 6.14
C VAL A 15 4.07 -8.27 7.43
N LEU A 16 3.34 -7.17 7.26
CA LEU A 16 2.50 -6.61 8.30
C LEU A 16 1.24 -7.49 8.38
N HIS A 17 1.13 -8.25 9.47
CA HIS A 17 0.03 -9.17 9.68
C HIS A 17 -1.15 -8.46 10.38
N ASP A 18 -2.28 -8.34 9.68
CA ASP A 18 -3.54 -7.77 10.18
C ASP A 18 -4.66 -8.82 10.20
N PRO A 19 -4.65 -9.74 11.18
CA PRO A 19 -5.56 -10.89 11.21
C PRO A 19 -7.04 -10.49 11.31
N SER A 20 -7.33 -9.31 11.87
CA SER A 20 -8.69 -8.80 12.07
C SER A 20 -9.18 -7.86 10.95
N GLY A 21 -8.33 -7.58 9.95
CA GLY A 21 -8.60 -6.61 8.89
C GLY A 21 -8.87 -5.19 9.40
N GLN A 22 -8.44 -4.84 10.63
CA GLN A 22 -8.71 -3.53 11.23
C GLN A 22 -7.88 -2.43 10.57
N ALA A 23 -6.61 -2.72 10.28
CA ALA A 23 -5.74 -1.78 9.59
C ALA A 23 -6.21 -1.59 8.14
N LEU A 24 -6.57 -2.68 7.44
CA LEU A 24 -7.16 -2.61 6.11
C LEU A 24 -8.43 -1.74 6.08
N ARG A 25 -9.35 -1.93 7.03
CA ARG A 25 -10.56 -1.11 7.11
C ARG A 25 -10.28 0.37 7.35
N ARG A 26 -9.28 0.72 8.16
CA ARG A 26 -8.86 2.11 8.36
C ARG A 26 -8.31 2.74 7.08
N LEU A 27 -7.80 1.93 6.16
CA LEU A 27 -7.36 2.35 4.82
C LEU A 27 -8.50 2.33 3.78
N GLY A 28 -9.72 1.98 4.19
CA GLY A 28 -10.87 1.82 3.28
C GLY A 28 -10.68 0.62 2.34
N LEU A 29 -10.13 -0.47 2.85
CA LEU A 29 -9.92 -1.74 2.16
C LEU A 29 -10.54 -2.90 2.95
N THR A 30 -10.85 -3.97 2.24
CA THR A 30 -11.25 -5.28 2.77
C THR A 30 -10.10 -6.28 2.63
N THR A 31 -10.25 -7.48 3.21
CA THR A 31 -9.26 -8.56 3.07
C THR A 31 -9.18 -9.16 1.67
N THR A 32 -10.16 -8.88 0.82
CA THR A 32 -10.21 -9.31 -0.58
C THR A 32 -9.69 -8.26 -1.55
N ASP A 33 -9.55 -7.01 -1.11
CA ASP A 33 -9.05 -5.94 -1.95
C ASP A 33 -7.53 -6.07 -2.13
N THR A 34 -7.07 -5.77 -3.34
CA THR A 34 -5.65 -5.53 -3.61
C THR A 34 -5.47 -4.05 -3.89
N ALA A 35 -4.50 -3.42 -3.21
CA ALA A 35 -4.18 -2.03 -3.41
C ALA A 35 -2.69 -1.77 -3.20
N LEU A 36 -2.14 -0.88 -4.02
CA LEU A 36 -0.84 -0.25 -3.81
C LEU A 36 -1.07 1.16 -3.27
N LEU A 37 -0.46 1.45 -2.13
CA LEU A 37 -0.51 2.76 -1.47
C LEU A 37 0.91 3.32 -1.39
N LEU A 38 1.13 4.50 -1.97
CA LEU A 38 2.38 5.23 -1.80
C LEU A 38 2.21 6.25 -0.67
N VAL A 39 2.93 6.02 0.42
CA VAL A 39 2.95 6.91 1.58
C VAL A 39 4.16 7.83 1.47
N ARG A 40 3.91 9.14 1.57
CA ARG A 40 4.92 10.19 1.59
C ARG A 40 5.68 10.20 2.93
N PRO A 41 6.88 10.80 3.00
CA PRO A 41 7.62 10.93 4.26
C PRO A 41 6.86 11.66 5.39
N ASP A 42 5.88 12.49 5.04
CA ASP A 42 4.99 13.18 5.99
C ASP A 42 3.80 12.32 6.48
N GLY A 43 3.76 11.04 6.11
CA GLY A 43 2.71 10.09 6.51
C GLY A 43 1.43 10.14 5.67
N HIS A 44 1.35 10.96 4.63
CA HIS A 44 0.15 11.06 3.79
C HIS A 44 0.20 10.12 2.58
N VAL A 45 -0.95 9.58 2.18
CA VAL A 45 -1.07 8.80 0.94
C VAL A 45 -1.02 9.76 -0.25
N GLY A 46 0.06 9.70 -1.03
CA GLY A 46 0.24 10.51 -2.24
C GLY A 46 -0.29 9.86 -3.51
N PHE A 47 -0.41 8.53 -3.52
CA PHE A 47 -0.91 7.76 -4.65
C PHE A 47 -1.59 6.46 -4.16
N ARG A 48 -2.68 6.07 -4.82
CA ARG A 48 -3.42 4.83 -4.57
C ARG A 48 -3.86 4.25 -5.90
N THR A 49 -3.66 2.95 -6.07
CA THR A 49 -4.21 2.18 -7.20
C THR A 49 -4.59 0.77 -6.73
N ALA A 50 -5.53 0.14 -7.43
CA ALA A 50 -5.82 -1.29 -7.25
C ALA A 50 -4.88 -2.18 -8.09
N GLU A 51 -4.16 -1.60 -9.05
CA GLU A 51 -3.36 -2.34 -10.03
C GLU A 51 -1.86 -2.17 -9.75
N LEU A 52 -1.16 -3.29 -9.54
CA LEU A 52 0.28 -3.29 -9.30
C LEU A 52 1.11 -2.78 -10.49
N ALA A 53 0.60 -2.95 -11.72
CA ALA A 53 1.26 -2.53 -12.95
C ALA A 53 0.76 -1.17 -13.47
N ASP A 54 0.12 -0.38 -12.62
CA ASP A 54 -0.42 0.94 -12.97
C ASP A 54 0.72 1.89 -13.40
N PRO A 55 0.71 2.44 -14.63
CA PRO A 55 1.75 3.32 -15.13
C PRO A 55 1.77 4.68 -14.39
N GLY A 56 0.73 4.99 -13.63
CA GLY A 56 0.63 6.17 -12.78
C GLY A 56 1.62 6.16 -11.62
N LEU A 57 2.03 5.00 -11.10
CA LEU A 57 3.04 4.95 -10.04
C LEU A 57 4.41 5.44 -10.52
N PRO A 58 5.00 4.90 -11.62
CA PRO A 58 6.22 5.44 -12.20
C PRO A 58 6.13 6.93 -12.53
N ALA A 59 5.01 7.36 -13.13
CA ALA A 59 4.80 8.77 -13.47
C ALA A 59 4.73 9.67 -12.23
N TYR A 60 4.08 9.22 -11.16
CA TYR A 60 4.05 9.94 -9.89
C TYR A 60 5.46 10.05 -9.30
N LEU A 61 6.21 8.95 -9.26
CA LEU A 61 7.57 8.94 -8.73
C LEU A 61 8.48 9.88 -9.52
N ALA A 62 8.42 9.85 -10.86
CA ALA A 62 9.22 10.72 -11.74
C ALA A 62 8.91 12.23 -11.59
N ARG A 63 7.75 12.58 -11.02
CA ARG A 63 7.40 13.98 -10.74
C ARG A 63 8.05 14.50 -9.46
N TRP A 64 8.36 13.63 -8.51
CA TRP A 64 8.76 14.01 -7.15
C TRP A 64 10.15 13.51 -6.73
N LEU A 65 10.78 12.65 -7.53
CA LEU A 65 12.15 12.17 -7.40
C LEU A 65 12.97 12.70 -8.58
#